data_AF-A0A4V2PYA1-F1
#
_entry.id   AF-A0A4V2PYA1-F1
#
_cell.length_a   1.000
_cell.length_b   1.000
_cell.length_c   1.000
_cell.angle_alpha   90.00
_cell.angle_beta   90.00
_cell.angle_gamma   90.00
#
_symmetry.space_group_name_H-M   'P 1'
#
loop_
_entity.id
_entity.type
_entity.pdbx_description
1 polymer ?
#
loop_
_entity_poly.entity_id
_entity_poly.type
_entity_poly.pdbx_seq_one_letter_code
_entity_poly.pdbx_strand_id
1 'polypeptide(L)'
;MKKNQLLSIAAIALLLIVSITSCSKNDPIPELDQEEYNSIQLVFEHGTYTNNVFTPSDGETLVTFTKDGTPTPGTINLTEGKSYRMKINLLSDNESINQEIIDEADEHQFFFLGSPDGVFDYKYEDDQIGLTGILSALKETNAAFDFQILLRHALNKDHAAAQAWNSKTYVEAGGADDLNIKLKIQVIPAN
;
A
#
# COMPACT_ATOMS: atom_id res chain seq x y z
N MET A 1 -70.87 42.93 -43.33
CA MET A 1 -70.97 42.92 -41.86
C MET A 1 -71.73 41.67 -41.42
N LYS A 2 -71.04 40.64 -40.90
CA LYS A 2 -71.64 39.55 -40.12
C LYS A 2 -70.72 39.25 -38.94
N LYS A 3 -71.33 39.24 -37.75
CA LYS A 3 -70.74 39.26 -36.42
C LYS A 3 -70.21 37.88 -36.00
N ASN A 4 -69.06 37.94 -35.32
CA ASN A 4 -68.59 37.18 -34.16
C ASN A 4 -69.18 35.78 -33.89
N GLN A 5 -68.31 34.78 -33.88
CA GLN A 5 -68.38 33.67 -32.93
C GLN A 5 -67.01 33.54 -32.24
N LEU A 6 -66.89 34.20 -31.10
CA LEU A 6 -65.96 33.84 -30.03
C LEU A 6 -66.71 32.87 -29.13
N LEU A 7 -66.16 31.70 -28.82
CA LEU A 7 -66.32 30.99 -27.54
C LEU A 7 -65.51 29.67 -27.53
N SER A 8 -64.65 29.57 -26.50
CA SER A 8 -64.23 28.35 -25.81
C SER A 8 -63.22 27.47 -26.58
N ILE A 9 -62.02 27.16 -26.09
CA ILE A 9 -61.66 26.62 -24.77
C ILE A 9 -60.19 26.99 -24.49
N ALA A 10 -59.95 27.62 -23.34
CA ALA A 10 -58.65 27.67 -22.70
C ALA A 10 -58.32 26.30 -22.09
N ALA A 11 -57.06 25.87 -22.17
CA ALA A 11 -56.26 25.29 -21.08
C ALA A 11 -55.24 24.25 -21.56
N ILE A 12 -54.11 24.23 -20.84
CA ILE A 12 -53.07 23.20 -20.79
C ILE A 12 -52.05 23.36 -21.94
N ALA A 13 -50.99 24.17 -21.77
CA ALA A 13 -49.78 23.83 -21.00
C ALA A 13 -49.15 22.53 -21.57
N LEU A 14 -47.88 22.42 -21.90
CA LEU A 14 -46.70 22.83 -21.18
C LEU A 14 -45.54 22.29 -22.05
N LEU A 15 -44.40 22.97 -21.99
CA LEU A 15 -43.05 22.53 -22.34
C LEU A 15 -42.89 21.13 -22.97
N LEU A 16 -42.18 21.07 -24.09
CA LEU A 16 -41.13 20.07 -24.28
C LEU A 16 -40.01 20.70 -25.12
N ILE A 17 -39.25 21.56 -24.44
CA ILE A 17 -37.86 21.85 -24.82
C ILE A 17 -37.11 20.56 -24.55
N VAL A 18 -36.86 19.75 -25.58
CA VAL A 18 -36.02 18.56 -25.45
C VAL A 18 -34.56 19.03 -25.46
N SER A 19 -34.14 19.59 -24.34
CA SER A 19 -32.73 19.65 -23.96
C SER A 19 -32.35 18.28 -23.44
N ILE A 20 -31.96 17.36 -24.33
CA ILE A 20 -31.19 16.19 -23.88
C ILE A 20 -29.77 16.66 -23.64
N THR A 21 -29.58 17.08 -22.40
CA THR A 21 -28.29 17.23 -21.74
C THR A 21 -27.44 16.00 -22.01
N SER A 22 -26.21 16.24 -22.45
CA SER A 22 -25.11 15.28 -22.38
C SER A 22 -24.99 14.80 -20.93
N CYS A 23 -25.61 13.66 -20.64
CA CYS A 23 -25.21 12.85 -19.50
C CYS A 23 -24.06 11.99 -20.01
N SER A 24 -22.85 12.45 -19.71
CA SER A 24 -21.64 11.63 -19.70
C SER A 24 -21.92 10.37 -18.91
N LYS A 25 -22.19 9.26 -19.60
CA LYS A 25 -22.13 7.93 -19.00
C LYS A 25 -20.67 7.48 -19.03
N ASN A 26 -19.86 8.14 -18.20
CA ASN A 26 -19.00 7.32 -17.37
C ASN A 26 -20.00 6.63 -16.45
N ASP A 27 -20.36 5.38 -16.74
CA ASP A 27 -20.72 4.51 -15.64
C ASP A 27 -19.35 4.13 -15.07
N PRO A 28 -18.86 4.71 -13.95
CA PRO A 28 -17.72 4.11 -13.29
C PRO A 28 -18.19 2.70 -12.92
N ILE A 29 -17.46 1.72 -13.41
CA ILE A 29 -17.53 0.36 -12.87
C ILE A 29 -17.27 0.51 -11.35
N PRO A 30 -18.03 -0.18 -10.47
CA PRO A 30 -17.83 -0.05 -9.04
C PRO A 30 -16.36 -0.31 -8.68
N GLU A 31 -15.67 0.65 -8.03
CA GLU A 31 -14.38 0.35 -7.38
C GLU A 31 -14.67 -0.51 -6.15
N LEU A 32 -14.41 -1.81 -6.26
CA LEU A 32 -14.36 -2.73 -5.12
C LEU A 32 -13.41 -3.88 -5.47
N ASP A 33 -12.13 -3.73 -5.11
CA ASP A 33 -11.53 -4.67 -4.18
C ASP A 33 -10.62 -3.89 -3.20
N GLN A 34 -10.83 -4.10 -1.91
CA GLN A 34 -9.89 -3.71 -0.87
C GLN A 34 -9.21 -5.01 -0.46
N GLU A 35 -8.32 -5.46 -1.35
CA GLU A 35 -7.49 -6.67 -1.29
C GLU A 35 -7.74 -7.50 -0.02
N GLU A 36 -8.74 -8.39 -0.07
CA GLU A 36 -9.11 -9.17 1.10
C GLU A 36 -8.05 -10.25 1.40
N TYR A 37 -7.08 -9.92 2.25
CA TYR A 37 -6.13 -10.89 2.82
C TYR A 37 -6.59 -11.37 4.20
N ASN A 38 -6.21 -12.61 4.55
CA ASN A 38 -6.45 -13.20 5.87
C ASN A 38 -5.17 -13.55 6.63
N SER A 39 -4.01 -13.47 5.96
CA SER A 39 -2.70 -13.82 6.50
C SER A 39 -1.60 -13.07 5.74
N ILE A 40 -0.49 -12.82 6.44
CA ILE A 40 0.68 -12.12 5.88
C ILE A 40 1.92 -12.91 6.25
N GLN A 41 2.82 -13.07 5.29
CA GLN A 41 4.15 -13.61 5.52
C GLN A 41 5.19 -12.56 5.17
N LEU A 42 6.11 -12.33 6.10
CA LEU A 42 7.25 -11.44 5.93
C LEU A 42 8.52 -12.29 6.00
N VAL A 43 9.25 -12.35 4.89
CA VAL A 43 10.51 -13.10 4.79
C VAL A 43 11.65 -12.10 4.73
N PHE A 44 12.62 -12.25 5.63
CA PHE A 44 13.90 -11.55 5.58
C PHE A 44 14.96 -12.55 5.12
N GLU A 45 15.29 -12.54 3.84
CA GLU A 45 16.41 -13.32 3.29
C GLU A 45 17.72 -12.63 3.68
N HIS A 46 18.63 -13.33 4.34
CA HIS A 46 19.84 -12.73 4.90
C HIS A 46 20.88 -12.50 3.80
N GLY A 47 21.64 -11.42 3.88
CA GLY A 47 22.72 -11.17 2.94
C GLY A 47 23.48 -9.88 3.17
N THR A 48 24.11 -9.42 2.11
CA THR A 48 24.83 -8.15 2.07
C THR A 48 24.44 -7.36 0.84
N TYR A 49 24.24 -6.06 0.99
CA TYR A 49 23.99 -5.16 -0.13
C TYR A 49 25.20 -4.26 -0.36
N THR A 50 25.85 -4.39 -1.51
CA THR A 50 27.04 -3.61 -1.84
C THR A 50 27.09 -3.36 -3.33
N ASN A 51 27.47 -2.14 -3.75
CA ASN A 51 27.55 -1.76 -5.16
C ASN A 51 26.26 -2.07 -5.94
N ASN A 52 25.12 -1.79 -5.31
CA ASN A 52 23.79 -2.06 -5.83
C ASN A 52 23.43 -3.53 -6.07
N VAL A 53 24.23 -4.47 -5.56
CA VAL A 53 23.99 -5.92 -5.69
C VAL A 53 23.72 -6.51 -4.30
N PHE A 54 22.62 -7.25 -4.19
CA PHE A 54 22.35 -8.09 -3.02
C PHE A 54 22.99 -9.47 -3.22
N THR A 55 23.87 -9.85 -2.30
CA THR A 55 24.48 -11.18 -2.25
C THR A 55 23.84 -11.94 -1.08
N PRO A 56 23.03 -12.98 -1.34
CA PRO A 56 22.46 -13.79 -0.29
C PRO A 56 23.55 -14.47 0.55
N SER A 57 23.27 -14.63 1.83
CA SER A 57 23.98 -15.54 2.73
C SER A 57 23.05 -16.67 3.15
N ASP A 58 23.58 -17.62 3.91
CA ASP A 58 22.73 -18.67 4.48
C ASP A 58 21.76 -18.08 5.51
N GLY A 59 20.49 -18.47 5.40
CA GLY A 59 19.45 -18.16 6.37
C GLY A 59 18.37 -17.21 5.88
N GLU A 60 17.19 -17.40 6.46
CA GLU A 60 16.07 -16.49 6.33
C GLU A 60 15.36 -16.39 7.68
N THR A 61 14.63 -15.30 7.88
CA THR A 61 13.72 -15.14 9.01
C THR A 61 12.32 -14.97 8.48
N LEU A 62 11.44 -15.92 8.77
CA LEU A 62 10.03 -15.85 8.46
C LEU A 62 9.26 -15.30 9.66
N VAL A 63 8.40 -14.32 9.42
CA VAL A 63 7.38 -13.85 10.35
C VAL A 63 6.02 -14.04 9.70
N THR A 64 5.11 -14.72 10.38
CA THR A 64 3.71 -14.84 9.95
C THR A 64 2.82 -13.97 10.83
N PHE A 65 1.78 -13.39 10.24
CA PHE A 65 0.76 -12.66 10.97
C PHE A 65 -0.54 -13.44 10.92
N THR A 66 -1.18 -13.58 12.08
CA THR A 66 -2.56 -14.05 12.16
C THR A 66 -3.51 -12.96 11.66
N LYS A 67 -4.78 -13.31 11.43
CA LYS A 67 -5.83 -12.38 10.96
C LYS A 67 -6.00 -11.13 11.85
N ASP A 68 -5.73 -11.24 13.15
CA ASP A 68 -5.76 -10.14 14.11
C ASP A 68 -4.48 -9.29 14.11
N GLY A 69 -3.52 -9.57 13.21
CA GLY A 69 -2.28 -8.82 13.08
C GLY A 69 -1.21 -9.19 14.10
N THR A 70 -1.32 -10.35 14.77
CA THR A 70 -0.32 -10.79 15.76
C THR A 70 0.84 -11.51 15.06
N PRO A 71 2.09 -11.01 15.17
CA PRO A 71 3.25 -11.63 14.54
C PRO A 71 3.76 -12.87 15.28
N THR A 72 4.23 -13.86 14.53
CA THR A 72 4.98 -15.02 15.01
C THR A 72 6.24 -15.22 14.16
N PRO A 73 7.45 -15.14 14.74
CA PRO A 73 7.75 -14.75 16.12
C PRO A 73 7.35 -13.30 16.42
N GLY A 74 7.01 -13.02 17.68
CA GLY A 74 6.55 -11.69 18.10
C GLY A 74 7.63 -10.61 18.13
N THR A 75 8.91 -11.00 18.08
CA THR A 75 10.06 -10.10 17.97
C THR A 75 11.15 -10.81 17.17
N ILE A 76 11.82 -10.07 16.28
CA ILE A 76 12.99 -10.56 15.55
C ILE A 76 14.22 -9.72 15.84
N ASN A 77 15.39 -10.34 15.68
CA ASN A 77 16.68 -9.65 15.76
C ASN A 77 17.28 -9.57 14.35
N LEU A 78 17.65 -8.36 13.94
CA LEU A 78 18.49 -8.10 12.77
C LEU A 78 19.89 -7.71 13.24
N THR A 79 20.92 -7.94 12.44
CA THR A 79 22.32 -7.71 12.80
C THR A 79 22.81 -6.44 12.13
N GLU A 80 23.43 -5.55 12.90
CA GLU A 80 24.09 -4.35 12.41
C GLU A 80 25.11 -4.69 11.30
N GLY A 81 25.16 -3.87 10.25
CA GLY A 81 26.02 -4.07 9.09
C GLY A 81 25.56 -5.16 8.13
N LYS A 82 24.42 -5.81 8.36
CA LYS A 82 23.80 -6.77 7.43
C LYS A 82 22.66 -6.13 6.64
N SER A 83 22.34 -6.76 5.51
CA SER A 83 21.18 -6.42 4.70
C SER A 83 20.26 -7.62 4.59
N TYR A 84 18.98 -7.34 4.41
CA TYR A 84 17.92 -8.33 4.32
C TYR A 84 17.09 -8.04 3.10
N ARG A 85 16.98 -8.99 2.17
CA ARG A 85 15.96 -8.90 1.13
C ARG A 85 14.64 -9.28 1.76
N MET A 86 13.83 -8.27 2.01
CA MET A 86 12.52 -8.37 2.60
C MET A 86 11.50 -8.68 1.50
N LYS A 87 10.69 -9.72 1.71
CA LYS A 87 9.59 -10.11 0.83
C LYS A 87 8.30 -10.16 1.64
N ILE A 88 7.25 -9.53 1.14
CA ILE A 88 5.92 -9.54 1.72
C ILE A 88 5.04 -10.41 0.84
N ASN A 89 4.33 -11.36 1.44
CA ASN A 89 3.33 -12.17 0.77
C ASN A 89 1.99 -12.00 1.48
N LEU A 90 1.04 -11.34 0.81
CA LEU A 90 -0.34 -11.26 1.25
C LEU A 90 -1.07 -12.51 0.78
N LEU A 91 -1.82 -13.12 1.68
CA LEU A 91 -2.50 -14.39 1.44
C LEU A 91 -4.00 -14.24 1.66
N SER A 92 -4.78 -14.78 0.73
CA SER A 92 -6.20 -15.05 0.89
C SER A 92 -6.45 -16.54 0.68
N ASP A 93 -7.11 -17.19 1.64
CA ASP A 93 -7.34 -18.65 1.64
C ASP A 93 -6.10 -19.53 1.38
N ASN A 94 -4.92 -19.07 1.82
CA ASN A 94 -3.58 -19.66 1.62
C ASN A 94 -3.01 -19.54 0.20
N GLU A 95 -3.66 -18.78 -0.68
CA GLU A 95 -3.15 -18.41 -1.99
C GLU A 95 -2.60 -16.99 -1.96
N SER A 96 -1.51 -16.75 -2.70
CA SER A 96 -0.93 -15.41 -2.80
C SER A 96 -1.81 -14.52 -3.67
N ILE A 97 -2.13 -13.34 -3.15
CA ILE A 97 -2.85 -12.30 -3.89
C ILE A 97 -1.92 -11.23 -4.46
N ASN A 98 -0.60 -11.38 -4.27
CA ASN A 98 0.38 -10.37 -4.68
C ASN A 98 0.36 -10.05 -6.19
N GLN A 99 -0.13 -10.97 -7.04
CA GLN A 99 -0.18 -10.72 -8.48
C GLN A 99 -1.12 -9.55 -8.80
N GLU A 100 -2.21 -9.40 -8.07
CA GLU A 100 -3.16 -8.28 -8.24
C GLU A 100 -2.49 -6.95 -7.90
N ILE A 101 -1.83 -6.87 -6.74
CA ILE A 101 -1.03 -5.71 -6.31
C ILE A 101 0.05 -5.34 -7.36
N ILE A 102 0.67 -6.36 -7.98
CA ILE A 102 1.70 -6.17 -9.02
C ILE A 102 1.08 -5.66 -10.31
N ASP A 103 -0.07 -6.19 -10.71
CA ASP A 103 -0.78 -5.75 -11.92
C ASP A 103 -1.27 -4.30 -11.78
N GLU A 104 -1.55 -3.86 -10.55
CA GLU A 104 -1.93 -2.49 -10.17
C GLU A 104 -0.80 -1.74 -9.45
N ALA A 105 0.44 -1.95 -9.88
CA ALA A 105 1.63 -1.39 -9.26
C ALA A 105 1.54 0.13 -9.03
N ASP A 106 0.96 0.90 -9.95
CA ASP A 106 0.89 2.36 -9.86
C ASP A 106 0.04 2.87 -8.69
N GLU A 107 -0.90 2.04 -8.20
CA GLU A 107 -1.85 2.39 -7.14
C GLU A 107 -1.40 1.93 -5.75
N HIS A 108 -0.40 1.04 -5.67
CA HIS A 108 0.00 0.35 -4.44
C HIS A 108 1.40 0.71 -3.96
N GLN A 109 1.54 1.03 -2.67
CA GLN A 109 2.85 1.24 -2.05
C GLN A 109 2.89 0.91 -0.55
N PHE A 110 3.88 0.12 -0.17
CA PHE A 110 4.28 -0.10 1.20
C PHE A 110 5.16 1.03 1.71
N PHE A 111 4.83 1.52 2.90
CA PHE A 111 5.66 2.39 3.72
C PHE A 111 6.13 1.62 4.95
N PHE A 112 7.36 1.91 5.37
CA PHE A 112 7.94 1.32 6.57
C PHE A 112 8.33 2.40 7.58
N LEU A 113 7.69 2.38 8.74
CA LEU A 113 7.73 3.47 9.72
C LEU A 113 8.15 2.94 11.10
N GLY A 114 8.34 3.86 12.06
CA GLY A 114 8.64 3.53 13.45
C GLY A 114 10.10 3.18 13.75
N SER A 115 10.94 2.98 12.73
CA SER A 115 12.38 2.83 12.92
C SER A 115 13.00 4.13 13.45
N PRO A 116 13.88 4.07 14.47
CA PRO A 116 14.66 5.23 14.90
C PRO A 116 15.55 5.75 13.75
N ASP A 117 15.78 7.07 13.74
CA ASP A 117 16.54 7.72 12.68
C ASP A 117 17.95 7.10 12.55
N GLY A 118 18.29 6.68 11.33
CA GLY A 118 19.60 6.09 10.99
C GLY A 118 19.77 4.62 11.38
N VAL A 119 18.73 3.93 11.89
CA VAL A 119 18.79 2.49 12.18
C VAL A 119 18.62 1.65 10.90
N PHE A 120 17.72 2.05 10.02
CA PHE A 120 17.48 1.39 8.75
C PHE A 120 17.66 2.32 7.56
N ASP A 121 18.11 1.73 6.46
CA ASP A 121 17.85 2.19 5.11
C ASP A 121 17.05 1.13 4.36
N TYR A 122 16.25 1.55 3.39
CA TYR A 122 15.43 0.65 2.59
C TYR A 122 15.43 1.06 1.12
N LYS A 123 15.56 0.07 0.26
CA LYS A 123 15.50 0.24 -1.19
C LYS A 123 14.46 -0.70 -1.78
N TYR A 124 13.47 -0.15 -2.48
CA TYR A 124 12.56 -0.93 -3.31
C TYR A 124 13.34 -1.73 -4.37
N GLU A 125 12.97 -2.99 -4.55
CA GLU A 125 13.46 -3.87 -5.64
C GLU A 125 12.34 -4.19 -6.66
N ASP A 126 11.18 -3.56 -6.51
CA ASP A 126 10.04 -3.59 -7.40
C ASP A 126 9.68 -2.16 -7.85
N ASP A 127 8.53 -1.99 -8.52
CA ASP A 127 8.02 -0.71 -9.06
C ASP A 127 7.51 0.23 -7.95
N GLN A 128 8.33 0.43 -6.91
CA GLN A 128 8.03 1.19 -5.70
C GLN A 128 6.82 0.65 -4.95
N ILE A 129 6.53 -0.64 -5.08
CA ILE A 129 5.43 -1.29 -4.36
C ILE A 129 5.91 -1.64 -2.96
N GLY A 130 7.08 -2.25 -2.81
CA GLY A 130 7.63 -2.69 -1.52
C GLY A 130 7.18 -4.09 -1.10
N LEU A 131 6.62 -4.86 -2.02
CA LEU A 131 6.49 -6.32 -1.86
C LEU A 131 7.86 -6.97 -1.80
N THR A 132 8.85 -6.44 -2.53
CA THR A 132 10.26 -6.82 -2.42
C THR A 132 11.15 -5.59 -2.27
N GLY A 133 12.07 -5.65 -1.31
CA GLY A 133 13.12 -4.64 -1.20
C GLY A 133 14.25 -5.01 -0.25
N ILE A 134 15.29 -4.21 -0.24
CA ILE A 134 16.48 -4.40 0.59
C ILE A 134 16.38 -3.52 1.83
N LEU A 135 16.26 -4.13 3.00
CA LEU A 135 16.38 -3.47 4.30
C LEU A 135 17.82 -3.61 4.80
N SER A 136 18.53 -2.50 4.97
CA SER A 136 19.89 -2.48 5.52
C SER A 136 19.88 -2.03 6.98
N ALA A 137 20.41 -2.88 7.87
CA ALA A 137 20.55 -2.59 9.30
C ALA A 137 21.84 -1.79 9.54
N LEU A 138 21.72 -0.47 9.66
CA LEU A 138 22.86 0.44 9.70
C LEU A 138 23.42 0.64 11.10
N LYS A 139 22.58 0.52 12.14
CA LYS A 139 22.95 0.83 13.50
C LYS A 139 22.24 -0.08 14.51
N GLU A 140 22.99 -0.56 15.51
CA GLU A 140 22.41 -1.29 16.64
C GLU A 140 21.42 -0.46 17.47
N THR A 141 20.56 -1.16 18.21
CA THR A 141 19.54 -0.58 19.09
C THR A 141 19.57 -1.19 20.48
N ASN A 142 19.38 -0.36 21.50
CA ASN A 142 19.40 -0.80 22.91
C ASN A 142 18.19 -1.67 23.30
N ALA A 143 17.09 -1.60 22.54
CA ALA A 143 15.87 -2.35 22.78
C ALA A 143 15.09 -2.53 21.47
N ALA A 144 14.18 -3.50 21.45
CA ALA A 144 13.25 -3.67 20.34
C ALA A 144 12.31 -2.46 20.20
N PHE A 145 11.95 -2.11 18.97
CA PHE A 145 11.00 -1.07 18.61
C PHE A 145 9.93 -1.61 17.67
N ASP A 146 8.78 -0.92 17.58
CA ASP A 146 7.73 -1.27 16.63
C ASP A 146 8.11 -0.78 15.23
N PHE A 147 8.43 -1.71 14.34
CA PHE A 147 8.57 -1.48 12.91
C PHE A 147 7.20 -1.64 12.26
N GLN A 148 6.64 -0.54 11.77
CA GLN A 148 5.33 -0.51 11.14
C GLN A 148 5.46 -0.80 9.66
N ILE A 149 4.66 -1.73 9.16
CA ILE A 149 4.52 -2.05 7.74
C ILE A 149 3.10 -1.63 7.32
N LEU A 150 3.02 -0.71 6.37
CA LEU A 150 1.76 -0.08 5.96
C LEU A 150 1.60 -0.17 4.44
N LEU A 151 0.53 -0.78 3.93
CA LEU A 151 0.17 -0.71 2.51
C LEU A 151 -0.83 0.43 2.29
N ARG A 152 -0.53 1.28 1.31
CA ARG A 152 -1.44 2.28 0.77
C ARG A 152 -1.92 1.84 -0.61
N HIS A 153 -3.21 2.08 -0.86
CA HIS A 153 -3.87 1.89 -2.14
C HIS A 153 -4.47 3.22 -2.62
N ALA A 154 -4.47 3.44 -3.93
CA ALA A 154 -4.98 4.63 -4.62
C ALA A 154 -4.24 5.91 -4.25
N LEU A 155 -2.94 5.80 -3.95
CA LEU A 155 -2.08 6.94 -3.67
C LEU A 155 -1.49 7.52 -4.96
N ASN A 156 -1.29 8.84 -4.98
CA ASN A 156 -0.49 9.46 -6.02
C ASN A 156 1.01 9.22 -5.76
N LYS A 157 1.60 8.23 -6.45
CA LYS A 157 3.03 7.93 -6.34
C LYS A 157 3.94 9.09 -6.70
N ASP A 158 3.55 9.96 -7.63
CA ASP A 158 4.34 11.14 -8.01
C ASP A 158 4.36 12.23 -6.92
N HIS A 159 3.51 12.11 -5.89
CA HIS A 159 3.49 13.06 -4.79
C HIS A 159 4.77 12.96 -3.95
N ALA A 160 5.31 14.10 -3.51
CA ALA A 160 6.56 14.15 -2.73
C ALA A 160 6.52 13.26 -1.46
N ALA A 161 5.34 13.12 -0.85
CA ALA A 161 5.15 12.28 0.32
C ALA A 161 5.20 10.77 0.04
N ALA A 162 5.11 10.32 -1.21
CA ALA A 162 5.24 8.92 -1.61
C ALA A 162 6.69 8.55 -2.01
N GLN A 163 7.58 9.53 -2.19
CA GLN A 163 8.92 9.28 -2.71
C GLN A 163 9.87 8.59 -1.72
N ALA A 164 9.62 8.74 -0.41
CA ALA A 164 10.43 8.12 0.64
C ALA A 164 9.70 6.95 1.30
N TRP A 165 10.38 5.80 1.41
CA TRP A 165 9.84 4.59 2.03
C TRP A 165 9.39 4.78 3.49
N ASN A 166 10.01 5.72 4.21
CA ASN A 166 9.72 6.07 5.60
C ASN A 166 9.05 7.44 5.75
N SER A 167 8.35 7.91 4.72
CA SER A 167 7.66 9.20 4.74
C SER A 167 6.65 9.27 5.88
N LYS A 168 6.89 10.16 6.86
CA LYS A 168 5.95 10.39 7.98
C LYS A 168 4.69 11.15 7.55
N THR A 169 4.66 11.67 6.33
CA THR A 169 3.53 12.42 5.75
C THR A 169 2.87 11.67 4.59
N TYR A 170 3.07 10.36 4.47
CA TYR A 170 2.54 9.52 3.38
C TYR A 170 1.05 9.77 3.06
N VAL A 171 0.23 10.10 4.06
CA VAL A 171 -1.20 10.43 3.90
C VAL A 171 -1.46 11.60 2.95
N GLU A 172 -0.50 12.51 2.77
CA GLU A 172 -0.60 13.64 1.84
C GLU A 172 -0.59 13.19 0.37
N ALA A 173 -0.11 11.98 0.09
CA ALA A 173 -0.18 11.38 -1.24
C ALA A 173 -1.60 10.91 -1.62
N GLY A 174 -2.58 10.96 -0.70
CA GLY A 174 -3.93 10.45 -0.95
C GLY A 174 -4.02 8.93 -0.84
N GLY A 175 -5.17 8.36 -1.19
CA GLY A 175 -5.47 6.93 -1.05
C GLY A 175 -5.97 6.51 0.34
N ALA A 176 -6.05 5.20 0.56
CA ALA A 176 -6.47 4.56 1.81
C ALA A 176 -5.40 3.60 2.35
N ASP A 177 -5.51 3.25 3.64
CA ASP A 177 -4.69 2.20 4.25
C ASP A 177 -5.36 0.84 4.03
N ASP A 178 -4.71 -0.07 3.30
CA ASP A 178 -5.21 -1.44 3.08
C ASP A 178 -4.59 -2.43 4.07
N LEU A 179 -3.38 -2.13 4.58
CA LEU A 179 -2.72 -2.89 5.63
C LEU A 179 -1.97 -1.97 6.58
N ASN A 180 -2.05 -2.25 7.89
CA ASN A 180 -1.31 -1.53 8.92
C ASN A 180 -0.95 -2.46 10.09
N ILE A 181 0.24 -3.06 10.03
CA ILE A 181 0.73 -4.01 11.04
C ILE A 181 2.05 -3.54 11.64
N LYS A 182 2.40 -4.12 12.79
CA LYS A 182 3.64 -3.83 13.50
C LYS A 182 4.37 -5.12 13.84
N LEU A 183 5.68 -5.10 13.62
CA LEU A 183 6.61 -6.14 14.06
C LEU A 183 7.61 -5.52 15.03
N LYS A 184 7.85 -6.18 16.17
CA LYS A 184 8.95 -5.76 17.04
C LYS A 184 10.27 -6.20 16.43
N ILE A 185 11.17 -5.25 16.20
CA ILE A 185 12.52 -5.52 15.69
C ILE A 185 13.54 -4.93 16.67
N GLN A 186 14.59 -5.69 16.97
CA GLN A 186 15.81 -5.17 17.57
C GLN A 186 16.96 -5.34 16.58
N VAL A 187 17.76 -4.29 16.39
CA VAL A 187 19.07 -4.44 15.73
C VAL A 187 20.12 -4.73 16.80
N ILE A 188 20.79 -5.87 16.66
CA ILE A 188 21.86 -6.33 17.55
C ILE A 188 23.24 -6.12 16.89
N PRO A 189 24.31 -5.91 17.66
CA PRO A 189 25.64 -5.71 17.10
C PRO A 189 26.11 -6.92 16.26
N ALA A 190 26.95 -6.65 15.27
CA ALA A 190 27.72 -7.70 14.60
C ALA A 190 28.75 -8.26 15.59
N ASN A 191 28.66 -9.57 15.87
CA ASN A 191 29.67 -10.29 16.64
C ASN A 191 31.01 -10.37 15.89
#